data_AF-A0A843RS95-F1
#
_entry.id   AF-A0A843RS95-F1
#
_cell.length_a   1.000
_cell.length_b   1.000
_cell.length_c   1.000
_cell.angle_alpha   90.00
_cell.angle_beta   90.00
_cell.angle_gamma   90.00
#
_symmetry.space_group_name_H-M   'P 1'
#
loop_
_entity.id
_entity.type
_entity.pdbx_description
1 polymer ?
#
loop_
_entity_poly.entity_id
_entity_poly.type
_entity_poly.pdbx_seq_one_letter_code
_entity_poly.pdbx_strand_id
1 'polypeptide(L)'
;MGSSRSFTWTLAIASRSVSQVRDTIGRRHRFNPADERAIMINDSVENSATFAGISNGLKVVLAFIGVLTLAIGGVGIMNIMFVSVTERTREIGIRKALGARRREILLQFLIEGLVITAAGGALGIAASGALVWLFSPRPFLAELFDDVTRSTDIHLVLSAQLLGLSTAILMGVGLVSGLLPALRASRLDPIEALRYE
;
A
#
# COMPACT_ATOMS: atom_id res chain seq x y z
N MET A 1 -8.73 -1.43 23.99
CA MET A 1 -7.75 -1.83 25.04
C MET A 1 -7.98 -3.25 25.58
N GLY A 2 -8.54 -4.20 24.80
CA GLY A 2 -8.90 -5.55 25.30
C GLY A 2 -8.09 -6.74 24.74
N SER A 3 -7.29 -6.55 23.68
CA SER A 3 -6.65 -7.69 23.00
C SER A 3 -5.33 -8.15 23.64
N SER A 4 -4.57 -7.28 24.31
CA SER A 4 -3.24 -7.67 24.83
C SER A 4 -3.32 -8.64 26.02
N ARG A 5 -4.39 -8.60 26.82
CA ARG A 5 -4.56 -9.49 27.98
C ARG A 5 -4.83 -10.93 27.56
N SER A 6 -5.68 -11.15 26.54
CA SER A 6 -5.97 -12.49 26.05
C SER A 6 -4.72 -13.21 25.53
N PHE A 7 -3.84 -12.49 24.83
CA PHE A 7 -2.60 -13.02 24.27
C PHE A 7 -1.59 -13.44 25.36
N THR A 8 -1.45 -12.64 26.43
CA THR A 8 -0.54 -12.98 27.54
C THR A 8 -1.02 -14.18 28.35
N TRP A 9 -2.33 -14.36 28.52
CA TRP A 9 -2.87 -15.55 29.20
C TRP A 9 -2.66 -16.82 28.36
N THR A 10 -2.83 -16.75 27.04
CA THR A 10 -2.58 -17.89 26.15
C THR A 10 -1.10 -18.30 26.15
N LEU A 11 -0.17 -17.33 26.12
CA LEU A 11 1.27 -17.59 26.26
C LEU A 11 1.63 -18.21 27.62
N ALA A 12 1.00 -17.74 28.70
CA ALA A 12 1.21 -18.28 30.04
C ALA A 12 0.65 -19.71 30.20
N ILE A 13 -0.47 -20.03 29.55
CA ILE A 13 -1.06 -21.38 29.56
C ILE A 13 -0.27 -22.32 28.65
N ALA A 14 0.19 -21.86 27.49
CA ALA A 14 1.01 -22.61 26.56
C ALA A 14 2.32 -23.05 27.23
N SER A 15 3.07 -22.11 27.80
CA SER A 15 4.33 -22.39 28.52
C SER A 15 4.15 -23.33 29.73
N ARG A 16 3.06 -23.19 30.49
CA ARG A 16 2.72 -24.12 31.59
C ARG A 16 2.34 -25.51 31.11
N SER A 17 1.69 -25.62 29.96
CA SER A 17 1.31 -26.92 29.39
C SER A 17 2.54 -27.66 28.85
N VAL A 18 3.45 -26.93 28.20
CA VAL A 18 4.73 -27.45 27.71
C VAL A 18 5.59 -27.98 28.86
N SER A 19 5.66 -27.26 29.99
CA SER A 19 6.42 -27.72 31.17
C SER A 19 5.79 -28.93 31.86
N GLN A 20 4.46 -29.01 31.94
CA GLN A 20 3.75 -30.18 32.48
C GLN A 20 3.93 -31.43 31.60
N VAL A 21 3.91 -31.26 30.28
CA VAL A 21 4.18 -32.35 29.32
C VAL A 21 5.63 -32.83 29.46
N ARG A 22 6.61 -31.91 29.56
CA ARG A 22 8.02 -32.26 29.79
C ARG A 22 8.26 -33.00 31.10
N ASP A 23 7.65 -32.57 32.21
CA ASP A 23 7.78 -33.24 33.51
C ASP A 23 7.17 -34.65 33.50
N THR A 24 6.02 -34.82 32.84
CA THR A 24 5.36 -36.13 32.74
C THR A 24 6.17 -37.12 31.90
N ILE A 25 6.71 -36.69 30.76
CA ILE A 25 7.52 -37.55 29.87
C ILE A 25 8.92 -37.77 30.49
N GLY A 26 9.49 -36.78 31.18
CA GLY A 26 10.78 -36.85 31.88
C GLY A 26 10.82 -37.93 32.95
N ARG A 27 9.75 -38.02 33.75
CA ARG A 27 9.60 -39.07 34.77
C ARG A 27 9.54 -40.48 34.17
N ARG A 28 8.97 -40.63 32.97
CA ARG A 28 8.81 -41.94 32.32
C ARG A 28 10.07 -42.39 31.54
N HIS A 29 10.81 -41.45 30.97
CA HIS A 29 11.96 -41.74 30.08
C HIS A 29 13.34 -41.39 30.69
N ARG A 30 13.41 -41.01 31.97
CA ARG A 30 14.66 -40.71 32.71
C ARG A 30 15.54 -39.64 32.06
N PHE A 31 14.94 -38.58 31.49
CA PHE A 31 15.66 -37.36 31.13
C PHE A 31 15.35 -36.24 32.13
N ASN A 32 16.27 -35.29 32.27
CA ASN A 32 16.08 -34.14 33.16
C ASN A 32 14.96 -33.24 32.61
N PRO A 33 13.87 -32.96 33.36
CA PRO A 33 12.77 -32.11 32.90
C PRO A 33 13.20 -30.68 32.52
N ALA A 34 14.34 -30.21 33.03
CA ALA A 34 14.91 -28.91 32.72
C ALA A 34 15.76 -28.91 31.44
N ASP A 35 16.02 -30.07 30.83
CA ASP A 35 16.79 -30.16 29.59
C ASP A 35 15.87 -29.90 28.38
N GLU A 36 15.90 -28.67 27.88
CA GLU A 36 15.10 -28.23 26.74
C GLU A 36 15.49 -28.89 25.41
N ARG A 37 16.67 -29.53 25.34
CA ARG A 37 17.15 -30.25 24.15
C ARG A 37 16.65 -31.69 24.08
N ALA A 38 16.15 -32.24 25.18
CA ALA A 38 15.64 -33.61 25.24
C ALA A 38 14.31 -33.79 24.47
N ILE A 39 13.49 -32.74 24.39
CA ILE A 39 12.27 -32.70 23.58
C ILE A 39 12.16 -31.34 22.89
N MET A 40 12.36 -31.35 21.56
CA MET A 40 12.04 -30.22 20.69
C MET A 40 10.52 -30.07 20.60
N ILE A 41 9.97 -29.23 21.46
CA ILE A 41 8.58 -28.77 21.36
C ILE A 41 8.65 -27.51 20.52
N ASN A 42 8.20 -27.59 19.27
CA ASN A 42 8.09 -26.43 18.40
C ASN A 42 6.96 -25.56 18.97
N ASP A 43 7.31 -24.59 19.81
CA ASP A 43 6.34 -23.63 20.33
C ASP A 43 5.96 -22.67 19.20
N SER A 44 5.02 -23.14 18.38
CA SER A 44 4.47 -22.42 17.23
C SER A 44 3.95 -21.03 17.62
N VAL A 45 3.64 -20.78 18.90
CA VAL A 45 3.14 -19.50 19.41
C VAL A 45 4.27 -18.47 19.50
N GLU A 46 5.45 -18.84 20.00
CA GLU A 46 6.62 -17.95 20.07
C GLU A 46 7.19 -17.66 18.68
N ASN A 47 7.24 -18.68 17.82
CA ASN A 47 7.60 -18.51 16.41
C ASN A 47 6.62 -17.55 15.70
N SER A 48 5.31 -17.71 15.91
CA SER A 48 4.29 -16.83 15.31
C SER A 48 4.43 -15.37 15.73
N ALA A 49 4.78 -15.10 16.99
CA ALA A 49 4.99 -13.73 17.48
C ALA A 49 6.20 -13.06 16.80
N THR A 50 7.29 -13.81 16.61
CA THR A 50 8.50 -13.34 15.91
C THR A 50 8.21 -13.07 14.43
N PHE A 51 7.51 -13.98 13.74
CA PHE A 51 7.09 -13.77 12.35
C PHE A 51 6.12 -12.60 12.18
N ALA A 52 5.20 -12.39 13.13
CA ALA A 52 4.30 -11.24 13.13
C ALA A 52 5.05 -9.91 13.29
N GLY A 53 6.09 -9.87 14.13
CA GLY A 53 6.97 -8.72 14.30
C GLY A 53 7.70 -8.35 13.01
N ILE A 54 8.34 -9.32 12.36
CA ILE A 54 9.05 -9.12 11.07
C ILE A 54 8.08 -8.67 9.98
N SER A 55 6.91 -9.31 9.89
CA SER A 55 5.88 -8.97 8.90
C SER A 55 5.36 -7.55 9.08
N ASN A 56 5.16 -7.10 10.32
CA ASN A 56 4.74 -5.72 10.61
C ASN A 56 5.84 -4.72 10.27
N GLY A 57 7.11 -5.03 10.58
CA GLY A 57 8.25 -4.21 10.17
C GLY A 57 8.29 -4.01 8.66
N LEU A 58 8.13 -5.09 7.89
CA LEU A 58 8.10 -5.03 6.43
C LEU A 58 6.91 -4.19 5.91
N LYS A 59 5.71 -4.35 6.49
CA LYS A 59 4.53 -3.54 6.12
C LYS A 59 4.80 -2.04 6.30
N VAL A 60 5.44 -1.64 7.39
CA VAL A 60 5.76 -0.22 7.65
C VAL A 60 6.74 0.32 6.61
N VAL A 61 7.80 -0.44 6.30
CA VAL A 61 8.78 -0.04 5.28
C VAL A 61 8.12 0.07 3.90
N LEU A 62 7.30 -0.90 3.51
CA LEU A 62 6.57 -0.87 2.23
C LEU A 62 5.56 0.27 2.17
N ALA A 63 4.86 0.57 3.28
CA ALA A 63 3.95 1.71 3.36
C ALA A 63 4.72 3.03 3.19
N PHE A 64 5.89 3.16 3.83
CA PHE A 64 6.75 4.33 3.68
C PHE A 64 7.22 4.53 2.24
N ILE A 65 7.72 3.47 1.60
CA ILE A 65 8.12 3.51 0.19
C ILE A 65 6.92 3.87 -0.69
N GLY A 66 5.74 3.29 -0.44
CA GLY A 66 4.52 3.61 -1.18
C GLY A 66 4.13 5.09 -1.09
N VAL A 67 4.23 5.70 0.10
CA VAL A 67 4.00 7.14 0.28
C VAL A 67 5.01 7.97 -0.51
N LEU A 68 6.30 7.62 -0.46
CA LEU A 68 7.33 8.31 -1.23
C LEU A 68 7.09 8.20 -2.74
N THR A 69 6.76 7.01 -3.25
CA THR A 69 6.45 6.79 -4.66
C THR A 69 5.24 7.61 -5.10
N LEU A 70 4.18 7.65 -4.29
CA LEU A 70 3.00 8.49 -4.55
C LEU A 70 3.36 9.98 -4.55
N ALA A 71 4.21 10.43 -3.62
CA ALA A 71 4.65 11.81 -3.57
C ALA A 71 5.43 12.21 -4.83
N ILE A 72 6.38 11.36 -5.27
CA ILE A 72 7.15 11.59 -6.51
C ILE A 72 6.23 11.60 -7.73
N GLY A 73 5.29 10.65 -7.83
CA GLY A 73 4.29 10.62 -8.90
C GLY A 73 3.39 11.86 -8.90
N GLY A 74 2.97 12.31 -7.72
CA GLY A 74 2.20 13.53 -7.53
C GLY A 74 2.95 14.79 -7.98
N VAL A 75 4.25 14.89 -7.69
CA VAL A 75 5.10 16.00 -8.18
C VAL A 75 5.23 15.94 -9.70
N GLY A 76 5.36 14.75 -10.29
CA GLY A 76 5.39 14.55 -11.74
C GLY A 76 4.12 15.05 -12.44
N ILE A 77 2.95 14.69 -11.91
CA ILE A 77 1.65 15.16 -12.43
C ILE A 77 1.55 16.68 -12.31
N MET A 78 1.94 17.25 -11.17
CA MET A 78 1.93 18.69 -10.96
C MET A 78 2.83 19.41 -11.99
N ASN A 79 4.02 18.87 -12.28
CA ASN A 79 4.94 19.45 -13.26
C ASN A 79 4.37 19.42 -14.69
N ILE A 80 3.85 18.27 -15.12
CA ILE A 80 3.21 18.14 -16.45
C ILE A 80 2.04 19.13 -16.57
N MET A 81 1.24 19.27 -15.51
CA MET A 81 0.14 20.22 -15.52
C MET A 81 0.62 21.68 -15.60
N PHE A 82 1.69 22.05 -14.89
CA PHE A 82 2.26 23.40 -15.01
C PHE A 82 2.71 23.69 -16.44
N VAL A 83 3.40 22.75 -17.08
CA VAL A 83 3.82 22.88 -18.49
C VAL A 83 2.61 23.02 -19.40
N SER A 84 1.58 22.19 -19.23
CA SER A 84 0.35 22.27 -20.02
C SER A 84 -0.37 23.62 -19.88
N VAL A 85 -0.39 24.20 -18.67
CA VAL A 85 -0.96 25.53 -18.45
C VAL A 85 -0.16 26.59 -19.20
N THR A 86 1.17 26.52 -19.18
CA THR A 86 2.01 27.47 -19.91
C THR A 86 1.86 27.36 -21.43
N GLU A 87 1.81 26.15 -21.98
CA GLU A 87 1.61 25.90 -23.41
C GLU A 87 0.23 26.40 -23.88
N ARG A 88 -0.80 26.22 -23.05
CA ARG A 88 -2.19 26.61 -23.38
C ARG A 88 -2.57 28.01 -22.87
N THR A 89 -1.61 28.84 -22.48
CA THR A 89 -1.87 30.17 -21.89
C THR A 89 -2.78 31.03 -22.76
N ARG A 90 -2.46 31.12 -24.06
CA ARG A 90 -3.23 31.93 -25.03
C ARG A 90 -4.67 31.42 -25.20
N GLU A 91 -4.87 30.11 -25.25
CA GLU A 91 -6.21 29.51 -25.33
C GLU A 91 -7.06 29.82 -24.10
N ILE A 92 -6.45 29.76 -22.91
CA ILE A 92 -7.13 30.11 -21.65
C ILE A 92 -7.51 31.60 -21.66
N GLY A 93 -6.63 32.47 -22.16
CA GLY A 93 -6.89 33.89 -22.34
C GLY A 93 -8.09 34.16 -23.24
N ILE A 94 -8.16 33.50 -24.41
CA ILE A 94 -9.28 33.61 -25.34
C ILE A 94 -10.59 33.13 -24.69
N ARG A 95 -10.59 31.98 -24.00
CA ARG A 95 -11.79 31.47 -23.31
C ARG A 95 -12.29 32.45 -22.25
N LYS A 96 -11.40 33.05 -21.47
CA LYS A 96 -11.78 34.04 -20.46
C LYS A 96 -12.26 35.35 -21.06
N ALA A 97 -11.68 35.80 -22.18
CA ALA A 97 -12.14 36.98 -22.91
C ALA A 97 -13.57 36.79 -23.47
N LEU A 98 -13.93 35.55 -23.82
CA LEU A 98 -15.29 35.16 -24.22
C LEU A 98 -16.25 34.95 -23.04
N GLY A 99 -15.81 35.18 -21.79
CA GLY A 99 -16.65 35.14 -20.60
C GLY A 99 -16.57 33.85 -19.78
N ALA A 100 -15.62 32.95 -20.05
CA ALA A 100 -15.43 31.75 -19.22
C ALA A 100 -15.11 32.10 -17.77
N ARG A 101 -15.84 31.48 -16.82
CA ARG A 101 -15.65 31.73 -15.39
C ARG A 101 -14.39 31.03 -14.90
N ARG A 102 -13.74 31.61 -13.87
CA ARG A 102 -12.54 31.02 -13.23
C ARG A 102 -12.78 29.56 -12.80
N ARG A 103 -13.98 29.24 -12.32
CA ARG A 103 -14.36 27.88 -11.88
C ARG A 103 -14.42 26.88 -13.04
N GLU A 104 -14.81 27.31 -14.24
CA GLU A 104 -14.89 26.44 -15.42
C GLU A 104 -13.48 26.03 -15.87
N ILE A 105 -12.55 27.00 -15.92
CA ILE A 105 -11.13 26.72 -16.20
C ILE A 105 -10.53 25.81 -15.11
N LEU A 106 -10.79 26.11 -13.84
CA LEU A 106 -10.30 25.29 -12.72
C LEU A 106 -10.76 23.82 -12.85
N LEU A 107 -12.06 23.60 -13.08
CA LEU A 107 -12.62 22.26 -13.20
C LEU A 107 -12.09 21.52 -14.42
N GLN A 108 -11.87 22.20 -15.55
CA GLN A 108 -11.29 21.59 -16.74
C GLN A 108 -9.91 20.99 -16.46
N PHE A 109 -8.99 21.78 -15.90
CA PHE A 109 -7.64 21.30 -15.58
C PHE A 109 -7.63 20.26 -14.46
N LEU A 110 -8.51 20.41 -13.47
CA LEU A 110 -8.61 19.43 -12.39
C LEU A 110 -9.13 18.07 -12.90
N ILE A 111 -10.11 18.07 -13.79
CA ILE A 111 -10.61 16.85 -14.44
C ILE A 111 -9.53 16.25 -15.34
N GLU A 112 -8.79 17.05 -16.10
CA GLU A 112 -7.67 16.57 -16.93
C GLU A 112 -6.63 15.83 -16.08
N GLY A 113 -6.24 16.40 -14.93
CA GLY A 113 -5.34 15.74 -13.98
C GLY A 113 -5.90 14.48 -13.34
N LEU A 114 -7.17 14.51 -12.94
CA LEU A 114 -7.84 13.34 -12.38
C LEU A 114 -7.98 12.22 -13.40
N VAL A 115 -8.22 12.53 -14.68
CA VAL A 115 -8.28 11.54 -15.76
C VAL A 115 -6.91 10.90 -15.97
N ILE A 116 -5.83 11.68 -15.99
CA ILE A 116 -4.46 11.15 -16.08
C ILE A 116 -4.15 10.24 -14.87
N THR A 117 -4.51 10.68 -13.66
CA THR A 117 -4.32 9.92 -12.42
C THR A 117 -5.12 8.62 -12.45
N ALA A 118 -6.39 8.67 -12.86
CA ALA A 118 -7.28 7.51 -12.94
C ALA A 118 -6.81 6.52 -14.00
N ALA A 119 -6.34 7.00 -15.17
CA ALA A 119 -5.77 6.15 -16.21
C ALA A 119 -4.50 5.44 -15.71
N GLY A 120 -3.59 6.17 -15.05
CA GLY A 120 -2.41 5.57 -14.42
C GLY A 120 -2.78 4.55 -13.34
N GLY A 121 -3.78 4.84 -12.52
CA GLY A 121 -4.31 3.93 -11.51
C GLY A 121 -4.90 2.65 -12.11
N ALA A 122 -5.72 2.78 -13.16
CA ALA A 122 -6.30 1.64 -13.87
C ALA A 122 -5.21 0.75 -14.49
N LEU A 123 -4.19 1.35 -15.12
CA LEU A 123 -3.03 0.62 -15.64
C LEU A 123 -2.23 -0.06 -14.53
N GLY A 124 -2.05 0.61 -13.39
CA GLY A 124 -1.38 0.03 -12.23
C GLY A 124 -2.14 -1.17 -11.65
N ILE A 125 -3.47 -1.09 -11.56
CA ILE A 125 -4.32 -2.21 -11.12
C ILE A 125 -4.24 -3.36 -12.13
N ALA A 126 -4.31 -3.08 -13.43
CA ALA A 126 -4.21 -4.10 -14.47
C ALA A 126 -2.83 -4.80 -14.45
N ALA A 127 -1.74 -4.03 -14.34
CA ALA A 127 -0.39 -4.57 -14.20
C ALA A 127 -0.24 -5.41 -12.93
N SER A 128 -0.81 -4.94 -11.81
CA SER A 128 -0.83 -5.69 -10.56
C SER A 128 -1.58 -7.01 -10.70
N GLY A 129 -2.74 -7.01 -11.37
CA GLY A 129 -3.51 -8.22 -11.68
C GLY A 129 -2.74 -9.18 -12.60
N ALA A 130 -2.03 -8.66 -13.61
CA ALA A 130 -1.19 -9.47 -14.50
C ALA A 130 -0.01 -10.10 -13.75
N LEU A 131 0.63 -9.37 -12.83
CA LEU A 131 1.67 -9.91 -11.97
C LEU A 131 1.12 -11.01 -11.07
N VAL A 132 -0.03 -10.79 -10.41
CA VAL A 132 -0.68 -11.82 -9.61
C VAL A 132 -0.96 -13.06 -10.46
N TRP A 133 -1.52 -12.91 -11.67
CA TRP A 133 -1.78 -14.02 -12.57
C TRP A 133 -0.51 -14.76 -13.01
N LEU A 134 0.59 -14.03 -13.29
CA LEU A 134 1.86 -14.61 -13.72
C LEU A 134 2.58 -15.39 -12.60
N PHE A 135 2.47 -14.92 -11.35
CA PHE A 135 3.14 -15.52 -10.19
C PHE A 135 2.25 -16.52 -9.43
N SER A 136 0.93 -16.48 -9.59
CA SER A 136 -0.03 -17.38 -8.92
C SER A 136 0.15 -18.88 -9.18
N PRO A 137 0.68 -19.37 -10.33
CA PRO A 137 0.80 -20.81 -10.55
C PRO A 137 2.09 -21.43 -10.01
N ARG A 138 3.08 -20.64 -9.57
CA ARG A 138 4.40 -21.19 -9.21
C ARG A 138 4.57 -21.23 -7.71
N PRO A 139 4.75 -22.41 -7.09
CA PRO A 139 5.07 -22.54 -5.68
C PRO A 139 6.51 -22.05 -5.46
N PHE A 140 6.73 -20.74 -5.52
CA PHE A 140 8.06 -20.15 -5.36
C PHE A 140 8.66 -20.45 -3.97
N LEU A 141 7.82 -20.79 -2.99
CA LEU A 141 8.22 -21.12 -1.63
C LEU A 141 7.94 -22.56 -1.18
N ALA A 142 7.04 -23.30 -1.86
CA ALA A 142 6.76 -24.69 -1.43
C ALA A 142 7.93 -25.64 -1.73
N GLU A 143 8.71 -25.38 -2.78
CA GLU A 143 9.95 -26.12 -3.07
C GLU A 143 11.11 -25.75 -2.14
N LEU A 144 11.13 -24.55 -1.57
CA LEU A 144 12.22 -24.13 -0.68
C LEU A 144 12.08 -24.66 0.76
N PHE A 145 10.85 -25.02 1.18
CA PHE A 145 10.53 -25.36 2.58
C PHE A 145 9.96 -26.77 2.78
N ASP A 146 9.89 -27.61 1.73
CA ASP A 146 9.45 -29.01 1.79
C ASP A 146 8.15 -29.21 2.60
N ASP A 147 7.23 -28.25 2.47
CA ASP A 147 6.00 -28.22 3.27
C ASP A 147 4.82 -28.77 2.46
N VAL A 148 4.56 -30.06 2.66
CA VAL A 148 3.49 -30.86 2.02
C VAL A 148 2.08 -30.29 2.26
N THR A 149 1.94 -29.39 3.24
CA THR A 149 0.64 -28.86 3.68
C THR A 149 0.08 -27.77 2.75
N ARG A 150 0.88 -27.19 1.84
CA ARG A 150 0.44 -26.09 0.95
C ARG A 150 -0.13 -24.88 1.73
N SER A 151 0.11 -24.80 3.05
CA SER A 151 -0.36 -23.76 3.96
C SER A 151 0.45 -22.47 3.87
N THR A 152 1.57 -22.53 3.16
CA THR A 152 2.50 -21.44 2.90
C THR A 152 2.33 -20.90 1.48
N ASP A 153 1.17 -21.16 0.85
CA ASP A 153 0.79 -20.44 -0.36
C ASP A 153 0.56 -18.98 0.01
N ILE A 154 1.41 -18.09 -0.52
CA ILE A 154 1.14 -16.65 -0.51
C ILE A 154 -0.07 -16.45 -1.42
N HIS A 155 -1.26 -16.58 -0.85
CA HIS A 155 -2.46 -16.10 -1.48
C HIS A 155 -2.33 -14.58 -1.56
N LEU A 156 -1.97 -14.07 -2.74
CA LEU A 156 -2.08 -12.66 -3.08
C LEU A 156 -3.56 -12.30 -3.10
N VAL A 157 -4.15 -12.11 -1.92
CA VAL A 157 -5.55 -11.75 -1.76
C VAL A 157 -5.69 -10.29 -2.14
N LEU A 158 -6.15 -10.05 -3.36
CA LEU A 158 -6.68 -8.75 -3.78
C LEU A 158 -7.97 -8.49 -2.99
N SER A 159 -7.83 -7.94 -1.78
CA SER A 159 -8.99 -7.46 -1.02
C SER A 159 -9.58 -6.25 -1.72
N ALA A 160 -10.87 -6.32 -2.07
CA ALA A 160 -11.61 -5.20 -2.64
C ALA A 160 -11.54 -3.94 -1.76
N GLN A 161 -11.43 -4.12 -0.43
CA GLN A 161 -11.28 -3.01 0.51
C GLN A 161 -9.93 -2.30 0.35
N LEU A 162 -8.84 -3.06 0.17
CA LEU A 162 -7.50 -2.49 -0.01
C LEU A 162 -7.37 -1.80 -1.36
N LEU A 163 -7.95 -2.37 -2.42
CA LEU A 163 -8.03 -1.72 -3.73
C LEU A 163 -8.84 -0.42 -3.69
N GLY A 164 -9.98 -0.42 -2.99
CA GLY A 164 -10.78 0.79 -2.81
C GLY A 164 -10.01 1.87 -2.04
N LEU A 165 -9.33 1.49 -0.96
CA LEU A 165 -8.52 2.42 -0.16
C LEU A 165 -7.34 2.97 -0.95
N SER A 166 -6.58 2.13 -1.66
CA SER A 166 -5.42 2.58 -2.45
C SER A 166 -5.84 3.50 -3.60
N THR A 167 -6.95 3.19 -4.27
CA THR A 167 -7.52 4.03 -5.33
C THR A 167 -7.98 5.37 -4.77
N ALA A 168 -8.63 5.39 -3.60
CA ALA A 168 -9.03 6.63 -2.94
C ALA A 168 -7.83 7.51 -2.57
N ILE A 169 -6.76 6.91 -2.02
CA ILE A 169 -5.51 7.63 -1.71
C ILE A 169 -4.89 8.19 -2.99
N LEU A 170 -4.80 7.39 -4.06
CA LEU A 170 -4.28 7.83 -5.35
C LEU A 170 -5.06 9.01 -5.92
N MET A 171 -6.40 8.95 -5.90
CA MET A 171 -7.27 10.03 -6.35
C MET A 171 -7.09 11.30 -5.49
N GLY A 172 -6.89 11.13 -4.17
CA GLY A 172 -6.55 12.23 -3.28
C GLY A 172 -5.23 12.91 -3.66
N VAL A 173 -4.19 12.13 -3.97
CA VAL A 173 -2.90 12.66 -4.42
C VAL A 173 -3.06 13.39 -5.76
N GLY A 174 -3.76 12.81 -6.73
CA GLY A 174 -4.04 13.45 -8.02
C GLY A 174 -4.78 14.78 -7.89
N LEU A 175 -5.78 14.84 -6.99
CA LEU A 175 -6.51 16.06 -6.68
C LEU A 175 -5.58 17.15 -6.12
N VAL A 176 -4.76 16.81 -5.12
CA VAL A 176 -3.84 17.75 -4.47
C VAL A 176 -2.80 18.26 -5.48
N SER A 177 -2.22 17.37 -6.27
CA SER A 177 -1.24 17.70 -7.30
C SER A 177 -1.80 18.57 -8.42
N GLY A 178 -3.04 18.33 -8.86
CA GLY A 178 -3.71 19.10 -9.91
C GLY A 178 -4.25 20.45 -9.44
N LEU A 179 -4.51 20.63 -8.14
CA LEU A 179 -5.17 21.82 -7.60
C LEU A 179 -4.34 23.09 -7.77
N LEU A 180 -3.05 23.06 -7.41
CA LEU A 180 -2.14 24.20 -7.54
C LEU A 180 -2.02 24.73 -8.99
N PRO A 181 -1.70 23.91 -10.00
CA PRO A 181 -1.64 24.35 -11.39
C PRO A 181 -3.01 24.79 -11.92
N ALA A 182 -4.10 24.08 -11.60
CA ALA A 182 -5.45 24.48 -12.00
C ALA A 182 -5.84 25.87 -11.43
N LEU A 183 -5.44 26.14 -10.17
CA LEU A 183 -5.62 27.46 -9.56
C LEU A 183 -4.84 28.54 -10.31
N ARG A 184 -3.59 28.28 -10.69
CA ARG A 184 -2.81 29.24 -11.51
C ARG A 184 -3.49 29.51 -12.85
N ALA A 185 -3.91 28.47 -13.57
CA ALA A 185 -4.64 28.62 -14.84
C ALA A 185 -5.91 29.46 -14.70
N SER A 186 -6.71 29.18 -13.65
CA SER A 186 -7.95 29.91 -13.38
C SER A 186 -7.76 31.39 -13.06
N ARG A 187 -6.55 31.81 -12.64
CA ARG A 187 -6.22 33.18 -12.24
C ARG A 187 -5.47 34.00 -13.29
N LEU A 188 -5.05 33.40 -14.41
CA LEU A 188 -4.45 34.12 -15.54
C LEU A 188 -5.31 35.32 -16.01
N ASP A 189 -4.67 36.48 -16.21
CA ASP A 189 -5.31 37.67 -16.78
C ASP A 189 -5.47 37.48 -18.30
N PRO A 190 -6.68 37.67 -18.87
CA PRO A 190 -6.90 37.57 -20.31
C PRO A 190 -6.01 38.51 -21.14
N ILE A 191 -5.72 39.71 -20.64
CA ILE A 191 -4.93 40.71 -21.35
C ILE A 191 -3.46 40.26 -21.44
N GLU A 192 -2.90 39.80 -20.32
CA GLU A 192 -1.54 39.26 -20.27
C GLU A 192 -1.41 37.98 -21.09
N ALA A 193 -2.42 37.09 -21.02
CA ALA A 193 -2.42 35.83 -21.74
C ALA A 193 -2.49 35.99 -23.27
N LEU A 194 -3.09 37.07 -23.78
CA LEU A 194 -3.13 37.40 -25.21
C LEU A 194 -1.88 38.13 -25.70
N ARG A 195 -1.12 38.73 -24.78
CA ARG A 195 0.16 39.40 -25.06
C ARG A 195 1.34 38.44 -25.06
N TYR A 196 1.13 37.20 -24.60
CA TYR A 196 2.10 36.12 -24.68
C TYR A 196 2.19 35.65 -26.14
N GLU A 197 3.40 35.74 -26.72
CA GLU A 197 3.77 35.10 -27.99
C GLU A 197 3.93 33.59 -27.83
#